data_AF-A0A345BJM6-F1
#
_entry.id   AF-A0A345BJM6-F1
#
_cell.length_a   1.000
_cell.length_b   1.000
_cell.length_c   1.000
_cell.angle_alpha   90.00
_cell.angle_beta   90.00
_cell.angle_gamma   90.00
#
_symmetry.space_group_name_H-M   'P 1'
#
loop_
_entity.id
_entity.type
_entity.pdbx_description
1 polymer ?
#
loop_
_entity_poly.entity_id
_entity_poly.type
_entity_poly.pdbx_seq_one_letter_code
_entity_poly.pdbx_strand_id
1 'polypeptide(L)'
;ILQSIDKLEKVAVRGGDKKLKPEYDVMCKIKTWVIDEKKAVRFYHDWNDKEIDVLNKHLFFTSKPMIYLVNLSEKDYIRKKNKWLIKIKEWVDKHDPGALVIPFSGALELKLQDMSAEEKQKYLEENMTQSALAKIIKAGYAALQLEYFFTAGPDEVRAWTIRKGTKAPQAAGKIHTDFEKGFIMAEVM
;
A
#
# COMPACT_ATOMS: atom_id res chain seq x y z
N ILE A 1 5.25 -4.48 21.94
CA ILE A 1 6.20 -5.56 21.57
C ILE A 1 6.72 -6.26 22.82
N LEU A 2 7.48 -5.58 23.70
CA LEU A 2 8.09 -6.20 24.89
C LEU A 2 7.08 -6.92 25.81
N GLN A 3 5.98 -6.25 26.19
CA GLN A 3 4.93 -6.88 26.99
C GLN A 3 4.30 -8.13 26.34
N SER A 4 4.21 -8.17 25.00
CA SER A 4 3.69 -9.33 24.27
C SER A 4 4.69 -10.48 24.30
N ILE A 5 5.98 -10.17 24.16
CA ILE A 5 7.08 -11.15 24.28
C ILE A 5 7.14 -11.71 25.69
N ASP A 6 7.04 -10.87 26.73
CA ASP A 6 7.10 -11.33 28.13
C ASP A 6 5.95 -12.30 28.46
N LYS A 7 4.75 -12.04 27.91
CA LYS A 7 3.62 -12.96 28.04
C LYS A 7 3.88 -14.28 27.30
N LEU A 8 4.38 -14.22 26.07
CA LEU A 8 4.71 -15.40 25.28
C LEU A 8 5.85 -16.21 25.91
N GLU A 9 6.85 -15.57 26.51
CA GLU A 9 7.95 -16.25 27.21
C GLU A 9 7.43 -17.07 28.39
N LYS A 10 6.55 -16.48 29.21
CA LYS A 10 5.96 -17.17 30.36
C LYS A 10 5.18 -18.42 29.96
N VAL A 11 4.41 -18.34 28.87
CA VAL A 11 3.53 -19.46 28.47
C VAL A 11 4.26 -20.47 27.58
N ALA A 12 4.99 -20.01 26.56
CA ALA A 12 5.64 -20.87 25.57
C ALA A 12 6.96 -21.48 26.07
N VAL A 13 7.79 -20.71 26.78
CA VAL A 13 9.10 -21.17 27.24
C VAL A 13 9.01 -21.74 28.65
N ARG A 14 8.50 -20.97 29.60
CA ARG A 14 8.43 -21.40 31.02
C ARG A 14 7.27 -22.36 31.28
N GLY A 15 6.14 -22.18 30.61
CA GLY A 15 4.96 -23.06 30.68
C GLY A 15 5.02 -24.28 29.77
N GLY A 16 6.02 -24.37 28.88
CA GLY A 16 6.25 -25.55 28.03
C GLY A 16 5.27 -25.73 26.87
N ASP A 17 4.47 -24.71 26.51
CA ASP A 17 3.54 -24.82 25.38
C ASP A 17 4.27 -24.74 24.03
N LYS A 18 4.49 -25.92 23.45
CA LYS A 18 5.14 -26.09 22.14
C LYS A 18 4.38 -25.43 20.98
N LYS A 19 3.08 -25.15 21.12
CA LYS A 19 2.29 -24.50 20.06
C LYS A 19 2.62 -23.01 19.92
N LEU A 20 2.96 -22.35 21.03
CA LEU A 20 3.28 -20.91 21.05
C LEU A 20 4.77 -20.63 20.86
N LYS A 21 5.61 -21.67 20.90
CA LYS A 21 7.06 -21.54 20.73
C LYS A 21 7.46 -20.90 19.37
N PRO A 22 6.86 -21.28 18.23
CA PRO A 22 7.13 -20.60 16.96
C PRO A 22 6.76 -19.11 16.99
N GLU A 23 5.61 -18.74 17.56
CA GLU A 23 5.19 -17.33 17.68
C GLU A 23 6.17 -16.53 18.52
N TYR A 24 6.63 -17.09 19.64
CA TYR A 24 7.66 -16.48 20.49
C TYR A 24 8.97 -16.24 19.73
N ASP A 25 9.46 -17.25 18.99
CA ASP A 25 10.73 -17.15 18.25
C ASP A 25 10.67 -16.05 17.17
N VAL A 26 9.53 -15.93 16.46
CA VAL A 26 9.31 -14.84 15.48
C VAL A 26 9.22 -13.48 16.17
N MET A 27 8.54 -13.38 17.31
CA MET A 27 8.46 -12.13 18.07
C MET A 27 9.83 -11.69 18.62
N CYS A 28 10.71 -12.62 18.97
CA CYS A 28 12.10 -12.34 19.29
C CYS A 28 12.88 -11.83 18.07
N LYS A 29 12.72 -12.46 16.89
CA LYS A 29 13.31 -11.96 15.62
C LYS A 29 12.86 -10.53 15.32
N ILE A 30 11.57 -10.23 15.45
CA ILE A 30 11.00 -8.88 15.25
C ILE A 30 11.56 -7.90 16.27
N LYS A 31 11.71 -8.31 17.55
CA LYS A 31 12.30 -7.47 18.59
C LYS A 31 13.71 -7.02 18.20
N THR A 32 14.56 -7.96 17.77
CA THR A 32 15.93 -7.64 17.36
C THR A 32 15.95 -6.69 16.17
N TRP A 33 15.12 -6.95 15.15
CA TRP A 33 15.04 -6.09 13.97
C TRP A 33 14.55 -4.67 14.28
N VAL A 34 13.50 -4.53 15.09
CA VAL A 34 12.83 -3.25 15.33
C VAL A 34 13.49 -2.44 16.43
N ILE A 35 13.98 -3.08 17.49
CA ILE A 35 14.55 -2.40 18.67
C ILE A 35 16.06 -2.27 18.56
N ASP A 36 16.76 -3.37 18.26
CA ASP A 36 18.22 -3.38 18.28
C ASP A 36 18.78 -2.75 16.99
N GLU A 37 18.24 -3.14 15.83
CA GLU A 37 18.66 -2.57 14.54
C GLU A 37 17.92 -1.28 14.16
N LYS A 38 16.83 -0.94 14.86
CA LYS A 38 16.00 0.25 14.60
C LYS A 38 15.45 0.33 13.17
N LYS A 39 15.15 -0.83 12.57
CA LYS A 39 14.60 -0.93 11.20
C LYS A 39 13.11 -1.20 11.20
N ALA A 40 12.42 -0.67 10.20
CA ALA A 40 11.01 -0.95 9.99
C ALA A 40 10.82 -2.41 9.56
N VAL A 41 9.72 -3.05 9.98
CA VAL A 41 9.42 -4.46 9.64
C VAL A 41 9.38 -4.67 8.11
N ARG A 42 8.86 -3.71 7.36
CA ARG A 42 8.80 -3.77 5.88
C ARG A 42 10.15 -3.71 5.16
N PHE A 43 11.25 -3.40 5.86
CA PHE A 43 12.60 -3.40 5.30
C PHE A 43 13.25 -4.79 5.35
N TYR A 44 12.62 -5.74 6.04
CA TYR A 44 13.03 -7.12 6.00
C TYR A 44 12.23 -7.84 4.90
N HIS A 45 12.94 -8.30 3.86
CA HIS A 45 12.31 -8.87 2.66
C HIS A 45 12.19 -10.41 2.70
N ASP A 46 12.88 -11.06 3.65
CA ASP A 46 13.04 -12.52 3.70
C ASP A 46 12.11 -13.17 4.75
N TRP A 47 10.83 -12.79 4.77
CA TRP A 47 9.84 -13.42 5.63
C TRP A 47 9.28 -14.70 5.00
N ASN A 48 9.14 -15.77 5.79
CA ASN A 48 8.41 -16.97 5.37
C ASN A 48 6.92 -16.92 5.77
N ASP A 49 6.10 -17.83 5.22
CA ASP A 49 4.65 -17.86 5.43
C ASP A 49 4.25 -17.89 6.91
N LYS A 50 4.93 -18.70 7.74
CA LYS A 50 4.64 -18.81 9.18
C LYS A 50 4.96 -17.53 9.94
N GLU A 51 6.02 -16.83 9.53
CA GLU A 51 6.38 -15.54 10.11
C GLU A 51 5.38 -14.45 9.71
N ILE A 52 4.92 -14.48 8.45
CA ILE A 52 3.89 -13.56 7.93
C ILE A 52 2.57 -13.72 8.71
N ASP A 53 2.17 -14.95 9.05
CA ASP A 53 0.97 -15.19 9.88
C ASP A 53 1.07 -14.51 11.26
N VAL A 54 2.24 -14.60 11.90
CA VAL A 54 2.50 -13.93 13.19
C VAL A 54 2.48 -12.41 13.03
N LEU A 55 3.09 -11.88 11.97
CA LEU A 55 3.07 -10.45 11.65
C LEU A 55 1.64 -9.93 11.44
N ASN A 56 0.83 -10.68 10.70
CA ASN A 56 -0.55 -10.34 10.40
C ASN A 56 -1.47 -10.37 11.63
N LYS A 57 -1.14 -11.19 12.65
CA LYS A 57 -1.84 -11.19 13.94
C LYS A 57 -1.66 -9.86 14.69
N HIS A 58 -0.50 -9.22 14.55
CA HIS A 58 -0.14 -8.01 15.31
C HIS A 58 -0.28 -6.69 14.54
N LEU A 59 -0.26 -6.72 13.20
CA LEU A 59 -0.47 -5.57 12.33
C LEU A 59 0.39 -4.33 12.67
N PHE A 60 1.69 -4.53 12.93
CA PHE A 60 2.62 -3.47 13.30
C PHE A 60 2.55 -2.25 12.37
N PHE A 61 2.71 -1.04 12.92
CA PHE A 61 2.71 0.18 12.09
C PHE A 61 3.82 0.16 11.03
N THR A 62 5.00 -0.35 11.39
CA THR A 62 6.17 -0.39 10.50
C THR A 62 6.15 -1.52 9.47
N SER A 63 5.12 -2.39 9.48
CA SER A 63 4.89 -3.36 8.39
C SER A 63 4.01 -2.79 7.28
N LYS A 64 3.29 -1.68 7.54
CA LYS A 64 2.40 -1.08 6.55
C LYS A 64 3.21 -0.42 5.42
N PRO A 65 2.81 -0.59 4.15
CA PRO A 65 3.42 0.12 3.03
C PRO A 65 3.18 1.64 3.16
N MET A 66 4.06 2.45 2.58
CA MET A 66 4.02 3.91 2.68
C MET A 66 4.25 4.56 1.31
N ILE A 67 3.63 5.72 1.11
CA ILE A 67 3.86 6.61 -0.04
C ILE A 67 4.11 8.00 0.53
N TYR A 68 5.13 8.69 0.02
CA TYR A 68 5.46 10.05 0.42
C TYR A 68 4.74 11.05 -0.50
N LEU A 69 3.90 11.89 0.09
CA LEU A 69 3.24 12.99 -0.61
C LEU A 69 3.91 14.31 -0.21
N VAL A 70 4.55 14.98 -1.17
CA VAL A 70 5.24 16.26 -0.92
C VAL A 70 4.32 17.38 -1.37
N ASN A 71 3.71 18.06 -0.40
CA ASN A 71 2.85 19.20 -0.68
C ASN A 71 3.69 20.44 -1.03
N LEU A 72 3.42 21.02 -2.20
CA LEU A 72 4.12 22.18 -2.77
C LEU A 72 3.16 23.36 -2.92
N SER A 73 3.73 24.56 -3.03
CA SER A 73 2.98 25.69 -3.57
C SER A 73 2.61 25.43 -5.03
N GLU A 74 1.50 26.02 -5.49
CA GLU A 74 1.03 25.89 -6.87
C GLU A 74 2.13 26.29 -7.87
N LYS A 75 2.83 27.40 -7.60
CA LYS A 75 3.92 27.92 -8.43
C LYS A 75 5.07 26.91 -8.57
N ASP A 76 5.49 26.29 -7.47
CA ASP A 76 6.58 25.32 -7.48
C ASP A 76 6.21 24.01 -8.18
N TYR A 77 4.95 23.58 -8.01
CA TYR A 77 4.42 22.40 -8.67
C TYR A 77 4.37 22.60 -10.19
N ILE A 78 3.81 23.71 -10.68
CA ILE A 78 3.74 24.05 -12.11
C ILE A 78 5.14 24.18 -12.72
N ARG A 79 6.05 24.88 -12.03
CA ARG A 79 7.45 25.04 -12.49
C ARG A 79 8.27 23.75 -12.40
N LYS A 80 7.77 22.71 -11.71
CA LYS A 80 8.46 21.43 -11.46
C LYS A 80 9.82 21.62 -10.77
N LYS A 81 9.96 22.63 -9.92
CA LYS A 81 11.22 22.94 -9.21
C LYS A 81 10.93 23.37 -7.78
N ASN A 82 11.50 22.65 -6.83
CA ASN A 82 11.46 22.99 -5.41
C ASN A 82 12.74 22.51 -4.71
N LYS A 83 13.30 23.36 -3.83
CA LYS A 83 14.56 23.08 -3.10
C LYS A 83 14.48 21.85 -2.20
N TRP A 84 13.31 21.59 -1.60
CA TRP A 84 13.10 20.48 -0.67
C TRP A 84 12.81 19.17 -1.38
N LEU A 85 12.17 19.20 -2.56
CA LEU A 85 11.82 17.99 -3.30
C LEU A 85 13.04 17.10 -3.58
N ILE A 86 14.17 17.71 -3.97
CA ILE A 86 15.43 16.97 -4.22
C ILE A 86 15.95 16.36 -2.92
N LYS A 87 16.03 17.14 -1.84
CA LYS A 87 16.51 16.67 -0.53
C LYS A 87 15.64 15.56 0.07
N ILE A 88 14.32 15.67 -0.07
CA ILE A 88 13.37 14.66 0.38
C ILE A 88 13.58 13.37 -0.43
N LYS A 89 13.72 13.49 -1.75
CA LYS A 89 13.97 12.33 -2.61
C LYS A 89 15.28 11.63 -2.22
N GLU A 90 16.37 12.38 -2.05
CA GLU A 90 17.66 11.83 -1.60
C GLU A 90 17.56 11.16 -0.23
N TRP A 91 16.79 11.75 0.70
CA TRP A 91 16.57 11.16 2.01
C TRP A 91 15.77 9.86 1.91
N VAL A 92 14.72 9.81 1.09
CA VAL A 92 13.90 8.61 0.87
C VAL A 92 14.73 7.52 0.19
N ASP A 93 15.47 7.85 -0.87
CA ASP A 93 16.32 6.88 -1.57
C ASP A 93 17.38 6.24 -0.63
N LYS A 94 17.85 7.00 0.38
CA LYS A 94 18.81 6.51 1.38
C LYS A 94 18.18 5.71 2.53
N HIS A 95 17.01 6.10 3.03
CA HIS A 95 16.43 5.55 4.27
C HIS A 95 15.24 4.63 4.03
N ASP A 96 14.62 4.69 2.86
CA ASP A 96 13.45 3.91 2.45
C ASP A 96 13.51 3.60 0.95
N PRO A 97 14.48 2.77 0.53
CA PRO A 97 14.73 2.50 -0.88
C PRO A 97 13.50 1.86 -1.53
N GLY A 98 13.12 2.38 -2.70
CA GLY A 98 11.96 1.92 -3.47
C GLY A 98 10.62 2.56 -3.07
N ALA A 99 10.58 3.41 -2.04
CA ALA A 99 9.36 4.13 -1.71
C ALA A 99 9.02 5.22 -2.73
N LEU A 100 7.74 5.37 -3.00
CA LEU A 100 7.25 6.31 -3.99
C LEU A 100 7.12 7.71 -3.40
N VAL A 101 7.72 8.70 -4.06
CA VAL A 101 7.59 10.13 -3.74
C VAL A 101 6.75 10.82 -4.82
N ILE A 102 5.61 11.40 -4.42
CA ILE A 102 4.70 12.11 -5.32
C ILE A 102 4.62 13.59 -4.89
N PRO A 103 5.16 14.53 -5.68
CA PRO A 103 4.87 15.94 -5.47
C PRO A 103 3.43 16.25 -5.88
N PHE A 104 2.74 17.06 -5.10
CA PHE A 104 1.41 17.59 -5.42
C PHE A 104 1.25 18.98 -4.82
N SER A 105 0.20 19.71 -5.20
CA SER A 105 -0.14 20.97 -4.53
C SER A 105 -1.60 20.93 -4.10
N GLY A 106 -1.84 20.88 -2.79
CA GLY A 106 -3.19 20.90 -2.25
C GLY A 106 -3.96 22.17 -2.63
N ALA A 107 -3.26 23.31 -2.73
CA ALA A 107 -3.86 24.57 -3.17
C ALA A 107 -4.34 24.50 -4.63
N LEU A 108 -3.53 23.92 -5.53
CA LEU A 108 -3.95 23.69 -6.91
C LEU A 108 -5.11 22.71 -6.99
N GLU A 109 -5.04 21.57 -6.29
CA GLU A 109 -6.11 20.55 -6.36
C GLU A 109 -7.45 21.09 -5.85
N LEU A 110 -7.44 21.90 -4.79
CA LEU A 110 -8.65 22.56 -4.29
C LEU A 110 -9.23 23.53 -5.33
N LYS A 111 -8.38 24.37 -5.94
CA LYS A 111 -8.80 25.28 -7.00
C LYS A 111 -9.40 24.54 -8.20
N LEU A 112 -8.81 23.42 -8.59
CA LEU A 112 -9.31 22.56 -9.67
C LEU A 112 -10.62 21.85 -9.32
N GLN A 113 -10.95 21.71 -8.02
CA GLN A 113 -12.19 21.09 -7.56
C GLN A 113 -13.38 22.04 -7.67
N ASP A 114 -13.16 23.33 -7.48
CA ASP A 114 -14.20 24.37 -7.58
C ASP A 114 -14.53 24.77 -9.04
N MET A 115 -13.72 24.32 -10.00
CA MET A 115 -13.90 24.58 -11.43
C MET A 115 -14.82 23.56 -12.10
N SER A 116 -15.54 23.99 -13.14
CA SER A 116 -16.21 23.06 -14.06
C SER A 116 -15.19 22.21 -14.84
N ALA A 117 -15.64 21.09 -15.43
CA ALA A 117 -14.76 20.19 -16.18
C ALA A 117 -14.05 20.90 -17.35
N GLU A 118 -14.76 21.79 -18.05
CA GLU A 118 -14.22 22.56 -19.18
C GLU A 118 -13.19 23.60 -18.72
N GLU A 119 -13.48 24.33 -17.65
CA GLU A 119 -12.55 25.32 -17.07
C GLU A 119 -11.30 24.65 -16.52
N LYS A 120 -11.47 23.51 -15.84
CA LYS A 120 -10.36 22.69 -15.34
C LYS A 120 -9.45 22.27 -16.48
N GLN A 121 -10.03 21.78 -17.59
CA GLN A 121 -9.24 21.34 -18.74
C GLN A 121 -8.45 22.50 -19.35
N LYS A 122 -9.10 23.65 -19.58
CA LYS A 122 -8.43 24.86 -20.07
C LYS A 122 -7.30 25.31 -19.14
N TYR A 123 -7.54 25.33 -17.83
CA TYR A 123 -6.54 25.74 -16.84
C TYR A 123 -5.30 24.84 -16.86
N LEU A 124 -5.51 23.51 -16.96
CA LEU A 124 -4.43 22.54 -17.01
C LEU A 124 -3.60 22.67 -18.30
N GLU A 125 -4.25 22.90 -19.43
CA GLU A 125 -3.61 23.12 -20.74
C GLU A 125 -2.78 24.41 -20.74
N GLU A 126 -3.36 25.53 -20.30
CA GLU A 126 -2.68 26.84 -20.25
C GLU A 126 -1.44 26.82 -19.35
N ASN A 127 -1.52 26.12 -18.22
CA ASN A 127 -0.43 26.04 -17.25
C ASN A 127 0.52 24.84 -17.51
N MET A 128 0.30 24.07 -18.59
CA MET A 128 1.05 22.84 -18.92
C MET A 128 1.26 21.91 -17.70
N THR A 129 0.20 21.76 -16.91
CA THR A 129 0.22 21.01 -15.65
C THR A 129 -0.89 19.96 -15.64
N GLN A 130 -0.87 19.09 -14.63
CA GLN A 130 -1.85 18.02 -14.46
C GLN A 130 -2.19 17.85 -12.98
N SER A 131 -3.42 17.41 -12.70
CA SER A 131 -3.77 16.98 -11.35
C SER A 131 -2.94 15.77 -10.94
N ALA A 132 -2.41 15.80 -9.72
CA ALA A 132 -1.67 14.70 -9.11
C ALA A 132 -2.61 13.66 -8.48
N LEU A 133 -3.88 13.98 -8.25
CA LEU A 133 -4.82 13.10 -7.52
C LEU A 133 -4.97 11.73 -8.18
N ALA A 134 -5.12 11.68 -9.51
CA ALA A 134 -5.22 10.40 -10.23
C ALA A 134 -3.98 9.52 -10.01
N LYS A 135 -2.78 10.13 -9.94
CA LYS A 135 -1.53 9.42 -9.66
C LYS A 135 -1.48 8.96 -8.20
N ILE A 136 -1.91 9.78 -7.25
CA ILE A 136 -1.96 9.43 -5.82
C ILE A 136 -2.93 8.27 -5.58
N ILE A 137 -4.12 8.29 -6.17
CA ILE A 137 -5.12 7.23 -6.05
C ILE A 137 -4.57 5.91 -6.60
N LYS A 138 -4.05 5.92 -7.83
CA LYS A 138 -3.45 4.72 -8.45
C LYS A 138 -2.28 4.17 -7.62
N ALA A 139 -1.43 5.04 -7.11
CA ALA A 139 -0.31 4.65 -6.25
C ALA A 139 -0.79 4.03 -4.93
N GLY A 140 -1.78 4.64 -4.27
CA GLY A 140 -2.37 4.11 -3.04
C GLY A 140 -3.01 2.74 -3.25
N TYR A 141 -3.76 2.59 -4.35
CA TYR A 141 -4.37 1.32 -4.73
C TYR A 141 -3.33 0.22 -4.97
N ALA A 142 -2.26 0.54 -5.70
CA ALA A 142 -1.14 -0.38 -5.93
C ALA A 142 -0.38 -0.73 -4.63
N ALA A 143 -0.19 0.23 -3.71
CA ALA A 143 0.48 0.00 -2.44
C ALA A 143 -0.29 -0.95 -1.53
N LEU A 144 -1.62 -0.97 -1.61
CA LEU A 144 -2.48 -1.94 -0.93
C LEU A 144 -2.43 -3.36 -1.55
N GLN A 145 -1.61 -3.56 -2.58
CA GLN A 145 -1.53 -4.79 -3.37
C GLN A 145 -2.88 -5.20 -3.97
N LEU A 146 -3.63 -4.18 -4.41
CA LEU A 146 -4.88 -4.34 -5.13
C LEU A 146 -4.65 -4.17 -6.64
N GLU A 147 -5.43 -4.89 -7.41
CA GLU A 147 -5.59 -4.76 -8.86
C GLU A 147 -7.06 -5.02 -9.21
N TYR A 148 -7.44 -4.89 -10.48
CA TYR A 148 -8.81 -5.11 -10.91
C TYR A 148 -8.88 -5.81 -12.26
N PHE A 149 -9.98 -6.54 -12.47
CA PHE A 149 -10.38 -7.05 -13.78
C PHE A 149 -11.67 -6.37 -14.23
N PHE A 150 -11.99 -6.48 -15.52
CA PHE A 150 -13.21 -5.89 -16.07
C PHE A 150 -14.24 -6.94 -16.45
N THR A 151 -15.50 -6.61 -16.23
CA THR A 151 -16.62 -7.19 -16.97
C THR A 151 -17.14 -6.12 -17.92
N ALA A 152 -17.22 -6.43 -19.21
CA ALA A 152 -17.67 -5.49 -20.23
C ALA A 152 -18.78 -6.14 -21.07
N GLY A 153 -19.94 -5.50 -21.10
CA GLY A 153 -21.09 -5.87 -21.93
C GLY A 153 -21.84 -4.62 -22.40
N PRO A 154 -22.92 -4.79 -23.17
CA PRO A 154 -23.72 -3.66 -23.66
C PRO A 154 -24.38 -2.86 -22.53
N ASP A 155 -24.73 -3.52 -21.43
CA ASP A 155 -25.42 -2.89 -20.30
C ASP A 155 -24.47 -2.23 -19.30
N GLU A 156 -23.32 -2.85 -19.03
CA GLU A 156 -22.40 -2.42 -17.99
C GLU A 156 -20.93 -2.70 -18.35
N VAL A 157 -20.07 -1.73 -18.03
CA VAL A 157 -18.62 -1.91 -17.97
C VAL A 157 -18.18 -1.61 -16.54
N ARG A 158 -17.58 -2.60 -15.86
CA ARG A 158 -17.24 -2.49 -14.44
C ARG A 158 -15.86 -3.04 -14.12
N ALA A 159 -15.14 -2.33 -13.25
CA ALA A 159 -13.90 -2.77 -12.64
C ALA A 159 -14.16 -3.46 -11.29
N TRP A 160 -13.66 -4.68 -11.13
CA TRP A 160 -13.80 -5.48 -9.90
C TRP A 160 -12.46 -5.57 -9.17
N THR A 161 -12.43 -5.06 -7.94
CA THR A 161 -11.21 -5.04 -7.12
C THR A 161 -10.87 -6.42 -6.58
N ILE A 162 -9.63 -6.86 -6.79
CA ILE A 162 -9.04 -8.10 -6.28
C ILE A 162 -7.65 -7.85 -5.68
N ARG A 163 -7.15 -8.81 -4.92
CA ARG A 163 -5.76 -8.81 -4.44
C ARG A 163 -4.86 -9.41 -5.50
N LYS A 164 -3.61 -8.97 -5.58
CA LYS A 164 -2.62 -9.64 -6.44
C LYS A 164 -2.52 -11.13 -6.11
N GLY A 165 -2.52 -11.97 -7.14
CA GLY A 165 -2.49 -13.43 -7.00
C GLY A 165 -3.85 -14.08 -6.71
N THR A 166 -4.94 -13.32 -6.71
CA THR A 166 -6.31 -13.88 -6.70
C THR A 166 -6.51 -14.76 -7.93
N LYS A 167 -6.93 -16.04 -7.77
CA LYS A 167 -7.20 -16.91 -8.92
C LYS A 167 -8.60 -16.65 -9.48
N ALA A 168 -8.85 -17.14 -10.69
CA ALA A 168 -10.11 -16.92 -11.39
C ALA A 168 -11.39 -17.30 -10.60
N PRO A 169 -11.45 -18.43 -9.87
CA PRO A 169 -12.62 -18.76 -9.04
C PRO A 169 -12.88 -17.71 -7.95
N GLN A 170 -11.84 -17.27 -7.21
CA GLN A 170 -12.00 -16.27 -6.16
C GLN A 170 -12.34 -14.89 -6.73
N ALA A 171 -11.82 -14.57 -7.92
CA ALA A 171 -12.14 -13.34 -8.63
C ALA A 171 -13.62 -13.34 -9.06
N ALA A 172 -14.12 -14.45 -9.62
CA ALA A 172 -15.53 -14.62 -9.97
C ALA A 172 -16.45 -14.54 -8.72
N GLY A 173 -15.98 -15.04 -7.57
CA GLY A 173 -16.62 -14.88 -6.27
C GLY A 173 -16.90 -13.43 -5.86
N LYS A 174 -16.18 -12.44 -6.42
CA LYS A 174 -16.46 -11.01 -6.20
C LYS A 174 -17.74 -10.54 -6.89
N ILE A 175 -18.15 -11.21 -7.97
CA ILE A 175 -19.40 -10.93 -8.67
C ILE A 175 -20.55 -11.62 -7.95
N HIS A 176 -20.41 -12.91 -7.66
CA HIS A 176 -21.39 -13.69 -6.91
C HIS A 176 -20.73 -14.89 -6.21
N THR A 177 -21.12 -15.20 -4.98
CA THR A 177 -20.48 -16.28 -4.19
C THR A 177 -20.65 -17.66 -4.80
N ASP A 178 -21.73 -17.89 -5.55
CA ASP A 178 -21.96 -19.17 -6.24
C ASP A 178 -20.98 -19.42 -7.39
N PHE A 179 -20.46 -18.36 -8.01
CA PHE A 179 -19.45 -18.51 -9.08
C PHE A 179 -18.13 -19.05 -8.56
N GLU A 180 -17.79 -18.84 -7.29
CA GLU A 180 -16.57 -19.41 -6.72
C GLU A 180 -16.69 -20.93 -6.53
N LYS A 181 -17.86 -21.41 -6.07
CA LYS A 181 -18.13 -22.84 -5.86
C LYS A 181 -18.41 -23.60 -7.15
N GLY A 182 -19.17 -22.97 -8.06
CA GLY A 182 -19.57 -23.54 -9.35
C GLY A 182 -18.65 -23.17 -10.50
N PHE A 183 -17.43 -22.67 -10.21
CA PHE A 183 -16.51 -22.23 -11.25
C PHE A 183 -16.12 -23.38 -12.18
N ILE A 184 -16.28 -23.18 -13.49
CA ILE A 184 -15.85 -24.13 -14.52
C ILE A 184 -14.63 -23.60 -15.26
N MET A 185 -14.74 -22.42 -15.86
CA MET A 185 -13.67 -21.76 -16.59
C MET A 185 -13.86 -20.24 -16.59
N ALA A 186 -12.81 -19.50 -16.96
CA ALA A 186 -12.88 -18.08 -17.26
C ALA A 186 -12.45 -17.84 -18.70
N GLU A 187 -13.27 -17.12 -19.46
CA GLU A 187 -12.91 -16.62 -20.79
C GLU A 187 -12.22 -15.28 -20.61
N VAL A 188 -10.94 -15.20 -21.01
CA VAL A 188 -10.08 -14.02 -20.82
C VAL A 188 -9.60 -13.55 -22.18
N MET A 189 -9.72 -12.24 -22.44
CA MET A 189 -9.24 -11.57 -23.66
C MET A 189 -7.91 -10.86 -23.41
#